data_AF-A0A538BGR4-F1
#
_entry.id   AF-A0A538BGR4-F1
#
_cell.length_a   1.000
_cell.length_b   1.000
_cell.length_c   1.000
_cell.angle_alpha   90.00
_cell.angle_beta   90.00
_cell.angle_gamma   90.00
#
_symmetry.space_group_name_H-M   'P 1'
#
loop_
_entity.id
_entity.type
_entity.pdbx_description
1 polymer ?
#
loop_
_entity_poly.entity_id
_entity_poly.type
_entity_poly.pdbx_seq_one_letter_code
_entity_poly.pdbx_strand_id
1 'polypeptide(L)' 'MPMLFLHGTKDPFAEPKELAKVLRRLGDRATLVDVDGAGHSFERSRKDDPRVVGASLAPQVAAFVRERL' A
#
# COMPACT_ATOMS: atom_id res chain seq x y z
N MET A 1 -16.48 0.27 8.08
CA MET A 1 -15.13 0.75 8.44
C MET A 1 -14.35 1.03 7.17
N PRO A 2 -13.67 2.17 7.09
CA PRO A 2 -12.74 2.49 6.00
C PRO A 2 -11.44 1.67 6.13
N MET A 3 -10.86 1.23 5.02
CA MET A 3 -9.66 0.40 4.94
C MET A 3 -8.69 0.97 3.88
N LEU A 4 -7.44 1.18 4.28
CA LEU A 4 -6.34 1.58 3.39
C LEU A 4 -5.49 0.37 3.00
N PHE A 5 -5.21 0.22 1.71
CA PHE A 5 -4.29 -0.74 1.13
C PHE A 5 -3.10 0.01 0.53
N LEU A 6 -1.90 -0.28 1.00
CA LEU A 6 -0.65 0.16 0.37
C LEU A 6 -0.08 -1.04 -0.38
N HIS A 7 0.23 -0.88 -1.67
CA HIS A 7 0.72 -1.99 -2.50
C HIS A 7 1.95 -1.58 -3.31
N GLY A 8 3.03 -2.35 -3.23
CA GLY A 8 4.19 -2.17 -4.10
C GLY A 8 3.93 -2.75 -5.49
N THR A 9 4.11 -1.96 -6.55
CA THR A 9 3.78 -2.43 -7.92
C THR A 9 4.73 -3.51 -8.46
N LYS A 10 5.82 -3.81 -7.74
CA LYS A 10 6.77 -4.90 -8.02
C LYS A 10 6.75 -5.99 -6.94
N ASP A 11 5.72 -6.05 -6.10
CA ASP A 11 5.54 -7.12 -5.13
C ASP A 11 5.32 -8.48 -5.87
N PRO A 12 6.20 -9.48 -5.67
CA PRO A 12 6.06 -10.79 -6.31
C PRO A 12 4.97 -11.67 -5.69
N PHE A 13 4.42 -11.30 -4.53
CA PHE A 13 3.46 -12.10 -3.78
C PHE A 13 2.02 -11.62 -3.93
N ALA A 14 1.82 -10.31 -4.06
CA ALA A 14 0.50 -9.71 -4.21
C ALA A 14 0.14 -9.53 -5.69
N GLU A 15 -0.42 -10.57 -6.31
CA GLU A 15 -0.83 -10.50 -7.71
C GLU A 15 -1.93 -9.43 -7.92
N PRO A 16 -1.78 -8.49 -8.87
CA PRO A 16 -2.73 -7.39 -9.08
C PRO A 16 -4.18 -7.85 -9.30
N LYS A 17 -4.37 -9.01 -9.95
CA LYS A 17 -5.69 -9.58 -10.21
C LYS A 17 -6.40 -10.03 -8.94
N GLU A 18 -5.66 -10.61 -8.00
CA GLU A 18 -6.24 -11.06 -6.73
C GLU A 18 -6.57 -9.87 -5.83
N LEU A 19 -5.69 -8.87 -5.78
CA LEU A 19 -5.95 -7.62 -5.07
C LEU A 19 -7.19 -6.91 -5.62
N ALA A 20 -7.33 -6.80 -6.95
CA ALA A 20 -8.48 -6.18 -7.59
C ALA A 20 -9.81 -6.88 -7.24
N LYS A 21 -9.82 -8.22 -7.11
CA LYS A 21 -11.01 -8.97 -6.66
C LYS A 21 -11.39 -8.60 -5.23
N VAL A 22 -10.42 -8.46 -4.33
CA VAL A 22 -10.67 -8.06 -2.94
C VAL A 22 -11.23 -6.64 -2.88
N LEU A 23 -10.57 -5.70 -3.55
CA LEU A 23 -11.00 -4.30 -3.59
C LEU A 23 -12.43 -4.15 -4.13
N ARG A 24 -12.77 -4.88 -5.21
CA ARG A 24 -14.13 -4.90 -5.76
C ARG A 24 -15.18 -5.38 -4.76
N ARG A 25 -14.85 -6.38 -3.92
CA ARG A 25 -15.78 -6.89 -2.89
C ARG A 25 -15.93 -5.92 -1.72
N LEU A 26 -14.91 -5.11 -1.44
CA LEU A 26 -14.93 -4.13 -0.37
C LEU A 26 -15.64 -2.83 -0.78
N GLY A 27 -15.60 -2.48 -2.07
CA GLY A 27 -16.25 -1.29 -2.64
C GLY A 27 -15.67 -0.01 -2.05
N ASP A 28 -16.53 0.97 -1.78
CA ASP A 28 -16.17 2.31 -1.29
C ASP A 28 -15.48 2.31 0.09
N ARG A 29 -15.44 1.16 0.77
CA ARG A 29 -14.70 0.99 2.02
C ARG A 29 -13.20 0.86 1.80
N ALA A 30 -12.75 0.50 0.59
CA ALA A 30 -11.35 0.28 0.29
C ALA A 30 -10.74 1.46 -0.47
N THR A 31 -9.60 1.93 0.01
CA THR A 31 -8.75 2.90 -0.69
C THR A 31 -7.42 2.20 -1.01
N LEU A 32 -7.05 2.15 -2.28
CA LEU A 32 -5.76 1.61 -2.73
C LEU A 32 -4.79 2.77 -3.03
N VAL A 33 -3.56 2.65 -2.55
CA VAL A 33 -2.43 3.49 -2.95
C VAL A 33 -1.31 2.57 -3.44
N ASP A 34 -0.97 2.72 -4.72
CA ASP A 34 0.16 2.02 -5.31
C ASP A 34 1.47 2.80 -5.04
N VAL A 35 2.45 2.09 -4.52
CA VAL A 35 3.83 2.56 -4.34
C VAL A 35 4.62 2.05 -5.53
N ASP A 36 4.71 2.90 -6.56
CA ASP A 36 5.35 2.55 -7.82
C ASP A 36 6.77 2.00 -7.60
N GLY A 37 7.15 0.91 -8.26
CA GLY A 37 8.49 0.33 -8.22
C GLY A 37 8.86 -0.39 -6.93
N ALA A 38 7.98 -0.41 -5.93
CA ALA A 38 8.26 -1.00 -4.61
C ALA A 38 7.93 -2.49 -4.58
N GLY A 39 8.70 -3.26 -3.82
CA GLY A 39 8.49 -4.68 -3.56
C GLY A 39 7.53 -4.94 -2.39
N HIS A 40 7.60 -6.15 -1.84
CA HIS A 40 6.68 -6.63 -0.80
C HIS A 40 6.77 -5.83 0.50
N SER A 41 7.98 -5.43 0.91
CA SER A 41 8.18 -4.57 2.09
C SER A 41 8.37 -3.11 1.70
N PHE A 42 7.94 -2.74 0.49
CA PHE A 42 8.07 -1.42 -0.14
C PHE A 42 9.51 -0.98 -0.45
N GLU A 43 10.48 -1.88 -0.36
CA GLU A 43 11.84 -1.65 -0.82
C GLU A 43 11.90 -1.62 -2.36
N ARG A 44 12.73 -0.73 -2.92
CA ARG A 44 13.04 -0.70 -4.36
C ARG A 44 14.35 -1.43 -4.65
N SER A 45 15.19 -1.57 -3.62
CA SER A 45 16.46 -2.27 -3.64
C SER A 45 16.71 -2.95 -2.29
N ARG A 46 17.49 -4.04 -2.29
CA ARG A 46 17.93 -4.74 -1.06
C ARG A 46 18.76 -3.88 -0.12
N LYS A 47 19.26 -2.73 -0.59
CA LYS A 47 20.08 -1.79 0.20
C LYS A 47 19.26 -0.71 0.88
N ASP A 48 17.96 -0.60 0.59
CA ASP A 48 17.14 0.46 1.16
C ASP A 48 17.01 0.25 2.68
N ASP A 49 17.20 1.33 3.46
CA ASP A 49 17.02 1.28 4.91
C ASP A 49 15.52 1.12 5.21
N PRO A 50 15.09 0.04 5.89
CA PRO A 50 13.68 -0.17 6.22
C PRO A 50 13.03 0.98 6.99
N ARG A 51 13.81 1.74 7.78
CA ARG A 51 13.32 2.91 8.51
C ARG A 51 12.97 4.05 7.57
N VAL A 52 13.78 4.26 6.53
CA VAL A 52 13.53 5.27 5.50
C VAL A 52 12.33 4.85 4.65
N VAL A 53 12.27 3.58 4.26
CA VAL A 53 11.12 3.03 3.53
C VAL A 53 9.83 3.21 4.34
N GLY A 54 9.80 2.79 5.61
CA GLY A 54 8.64 2.96 6.48
C GLY A 54 8.25 4.42 6.71
N ALA A 55 9.23 5.30 6.92
CA ALA A 55 8.99 6.74 7.03
C ALA A 55 8.36 7.33 5.77
N SER A 56 8.72 6.82 4.58
CA SER A 56 8.12 7.27 3.31
C SER A 56 6.63 6.93 3.16
N LEU A 57 6.14 5.90 3.86
CA LEU A 57 4.73 5.48 3.84
C LEU A 57 3.86 6.28 4.83
N ALA A 58 4.47 6.80 5.90
CA ALA A 58 3.78 7.46 6.99
C ALA A 58 2.86 8.63 6.56
N PRO A 59 3.24 9.50 5.58
CA PRO A 59 2.35 10.58 5.14
C PRO A 59 1.02 10.09 4.58
N GLN A 60 1.03 9.00 3.80
CA GLN A 60 -0.18 8.42 3.20
C GLN A 60 -1.11 7.85 4.27
N VAL A 61 -0.54 7.10 5.22
CA VAL A 61 -1.31 6.54 6.35
C VAL A 61 -1.89 7.65 7.22
N ALA A 62 -1.08 8.66 7.55
CA ALA A 62 -1.51 9.77 8.39
C ALA A 62 -2.61 10.61 7.72
N ALA A 63 -2.55 10.81 6.40
CA ALA A 63 -3.62 11.46 5.65
C ALA A 63 -4.93 10.67 5.73
N PHE A 64 -4.88 9.37 5.46
CA PHE A 64 -6.05 8.50 5.53
C PHE A 64 -6.70 8.50 6.92
N VAL A 65 -5.88 8.40 7.98
CA VAL A 65 -6.36 8.45 9.37
C VAL A 65 -7.09 9.77 9.63
N ARG A 66 -6.52 10.92 9.25
CA ARG A 66 -7.17 12.23 9.47
C ARG A 66 -8.47 12.41 8.70
N GLU A 67 -8.59 11.82 7.52
CA GLU A 67 -9.78 11.97 6.67
C GLU A 67 -10.92 11.02 7.04
N ARG A 68 -10.60 9.89 7.68
CA ARG A 68 -11.51 8.73 7.79
C ARG A 68 -11.71 8.21 9.22
N LEU A 69 -10.97 8.73 10.21
CA LEU A 69 -11.14 8.50 11.64
C LEU A 69 -11.38 9.83 12.36
#